data_AF-A0A3N5MGW9-F1
#
_entry.id   AF-A0A3N5MGW9-F1
#
_cell.length_a   1.000
_cell.length_b   1.000
_cell.length_c   1.000
_cell.angle_alpha   90.00
_cell.angle_beta   90.00
_cell.angle_gamma   90.00
#
_symmetry.space_group_name_H-M   'P 1'
#
loop_
_entity.id
_entity.type
_entity.pdbx_description
1 polymer ?
#
loop_
_entity_poly.entity_id
_entity_poly.type
_entity_poly.pdbx_seq_one_letter_code
_entity_poly.pdbx_strand_id
1 'polypeptide(L)'
;MEIQISRRTFLKLTALGLGGMLLPAWPGKTTSPNFPQAERLGRIVGGKVDLKARPDIDSQTTGVLYEDAVVAWLREVVGKNVFRNNQRWVETPDGYLWSPYVQPVQNRPNEPVQTLPETSLGSGMWVEVSVPYVDLILDNPPARSPGFQDRLEMSLPLRLYYTQVVWIDQVKVDEQDQSWYRVNEKYGTYGDILWGRAEAFRPLSLEELSPISPEVEDKRVVVNLTLQTLSCYEGQREVFFTRISSGAKWDASGNSVDVWATPLGKFPIWRKLVSLHM
;
A
#
# COMPACT_ATOMS: atom_id res chain seq x y z
N MET A 1 63.49 -5.59 5.46
CA MET A 1 63.06 -5.50 4.05
C MET A 1 62.10 -4.33 3.98
N GLU A 2 62.60 -3.14 3.64
CA GLU A 2 61.81 -1.90 3.61
C GLU A 2 60.97 -1.87 2.33
N ILE A 3 59.65 -1.76 2.47
CA ILE A 3 58.74 -1.61 1.33
C ILE A 3 58.78 -0.14 0.90
N GLN A 4 59.52 0.17 -0.17
CA GLN A 4 59.49 1.49 -0.81
C GLN A 4 58.13 1.71 -1.48
N ILE A 5 57.27 2.51 -0.85
CA ILE A 5 56.02 2.96 -1.46
C ILE A 5 56.34 4.09 -2.45
N SER A 6 56.12 3.85 -3.75
CA SER A 6 56.28 4.92 -4.76
C SER A 6 55.21 6.00 -4.59
N ARG A 7 55.53 7.26 -4.93
CA ARG A 7 54.58 8.40 -4.88
C ARG A 7 53.28 8.11 -5.65
N ARG A 8 53.35 7.33 -6.72
CA ARG A 8 52.19 6.90 -7.53
C ARG A 8 51.34 5.85 -6.81
N THR A 9 51.98 4.97 -6.04
CA THR A 9 51.31 3.96 -5.21
C THR A 9 50.63 4.63 -4.02
N PHE A 10 51.28 5.61 -3.40
CA PHE A 10 50.70 6.45 -2.34
C PHE A 10 49.47 7.24 -2.82
N LEU A 11 49.54 7.86 -4.00
CA LEU A 11 48.41 8.58 -4.60
C LEU A 11 47.23 7.66 -4.95
N LYS A 12 47.49 6.43 -5.39
CA LYS A 12 46.44 5.42 -5.63
C LYS A 12 45.80 4.94 -4.32
N LEU A 13 46.60 4.73 -3.28
CA LEU A 13 46.12 4.34 -1.95
C LEU A 13 45.34 5.46 -1.25
N THR A 14 45.76 6.71 -1.41
CA THR A 14 45.01 7.87 -0.87
C THR A 14 43.75 8.17 -1.67
N ALA A 15 43.74 7.98 -3.00
CA ALA A 15 42.52 8.08 -3.80
C ALA A 15 41.49 6.98 -3.43
N LEU A 16 41.95 5.76 -3.12
CA LEU A 16 41.09 4.68 -2.62
C LEU A 16 40.61 4.95 -1.18
N GLY A 17 41.46 5.52 -0.31
CA GLY A 17 41.10 5.86 1.07
C GLY A 17 40.13 7.05 1.20
N LEU A 18 40.21 8.03 0.31
CA LEU A 18 39.31 9.19 0.30
C LEU A 18 38.00 8.92 -0.45
N GLY A 19 37.98 7.97 -1.39
CA GLY A 19 36.76 7.58 -2.10
C GLY A 19 35.72 6.87 -1.23
N GLY A 20 36.14 6.16 -0.18
CA GLY A 20 35.24 5.45 0.73
C GLY A 20 34.53 6.33 1.76
N MET A 21 35.06 7.53 2.06
CA MET A 21 34.50 8.44 3.08
C MET A 21 33.46 9.43 2.54
N LEU A 22 33.21 9.45 1.22
CA LEU A 22 32.24 10.34 0.58
C LEU A 22 30.92 9.66 0.21
N LEU A 23 30.76 8.37 0.52
CA LEU A 23 29.45 7.74 0.42
C LEU A 23 28.64 8.12 1.66
N PRO A 24 27.48 8.79 1.51
CA PRO A 24 26.61 9.07 2.65
C PRO A 24 26.25 7.74 3.33
N ALA A 25 26.55 7.63 4.63
CA ALA A 25 26.10 6.51 5.43
C ALA A 25 24.57 6.44 5.34
N TRP A 26 24.06 5.32 4.86
CA TRP A 26 22.62 5.15 4.64
C TRP A 26 21.89 5.27 5.98
N PRO A 27 20.97 6.25 6.13
CA PRO A 27 20.26 6.41 7.39
C PRO A 27 19.16 5.36 7.42
N GLY A 28 19.28 4.33 8.24
CA GLY A 28 18.10 3.53 8.54
C GLY A 28 18.35 2.14 9.08
N LYS A 29 18.50 2.04 10.40
CA LYS A 29 17.92 0.89 11.10
C LYS A 29 16.41 1.09 11.12
N THR A 30 15.71 0.70 10.06
CA THR A 30 14.26 0.48 10.18
C THR A 30 14.09 -0.95 10.70
N THR A 31 13.76 -1.08 11.99
CA THR A 31 13.34 -2.37 12.51
C THR A 31 12.03 -2.73 11.85
N SER A 32 11.98 -3.85 11.15
CA SER A 32 10.71 -4.35 10.61
C SER A 32 9.74 -4.54 11.80
N PRO A 33 8.56 -3.93 11.77
CA PRO A 33 7.61 -4.03 12.86
C PRO A 33 7.23 -5.50 13.10
N ASN A 34 7.26 -5.92 14.36
CA ASN A 34 6.83 -7.26 14.73
C ASN A 34 5.30 -7.28 14.82
N PHE A 35 4.65 -8.03 13.92
CA PHE A 35 3.20 -8.14 13.88
C PHE A 35 2.71 -9.36 14.68
N PRO A 36 1.48 -9.33 15.23
CA PRO A 36 0.90 -10.50 15.87
C PRO A 36 0.90 -11.72 14.94
N GLN A 37 1.21 -12.89 15.48
CA GLN A 37 1.06 -14.15 14.75
C GLN A 37 -0.39 -14.61 14.81
N ALA A 38 -1.16 -14.29 13.78
CA ALA A 38 -2.55 -14.71 13.63
C ALA A 38 -2.87 -15.00 12.16
N GLU A 39 -3.86 -15.86 11.92
CA GLU A 39 -4.30 -16.21 10.56
C GLU A 39 -4.84 -15.00 9.79
N ARG A 40 -5.55 -14.11 10.50
CA ARG A 40 -6.11 -12.87 9.96
C ARG A 40 -5.67 -11.70 10.83
N LEU A 41 -5.34 -10.59 10.19
CA LEU A 41 -4.92 -9.37 10.85
C LEU A 41 -5.82 -8.20 10.44
N GLY A 42 -5.93 -7.22 11.32
CA GLY A 42 -6.59 -5.94 11.07
C GLY A 42 -5.67 -4.79 11.42
N ARG A 43 -5.49 -3.83 10.50
CA ARG A 43 -4.80 -2.55 10.76
C ARG A 43 -5.84 -1.48 11.11
N ILE A 44 -5.59 -0.72 12.16
CA ILE A 44 -6.43 0.42 12.54
C ILE A 44 -6.20 1.58 11.58
N VAL A 45 -7.30 2.11 11.02
CA VAL A 45 -7.29 3.25 10.08
C VAL A 45 -7.93 4.52 10.65
N GLY A 46 -8.37 4.48 11.90
CA GLY A 46 -8.82 5.65 12.65
C GLY A 46 -7.72 6.18 13.55
N GLY A 47 -7.61 7.51 13.71
CA GLY A 47 -6.56 8.12 14.56
C GLY A 47 -6.54 7.60 16.00
N LYS A 48 -7.71 7.44 16.60
CA LYS A 48 -7.92 6.81 17.92
C LYS A 48 -9.21 6.02 17.89
N VAL A 49 -9.14 4.73 18.24
CA VAL A 49 -10.28 3.81 18.21
C VAL A 49 -10.43 3.14 19.56
N ASP A 50 -11.64 3.23 20.12
CA ASP A 50 -12.00 2.56 21.37
C ASP A 50 -12.27 1.07 21.13
N LEU A 51 -11.62 0.23 21.92
CA LEU A 51 -11.89 -1.20 22.00
C LEU A 51 -13.03 -1.43 23.00
N LYS A 52 -14.10 -2.11 22.57
CA LYS A 52 -15.31 -2.30 23.37
C LYS A 52 -15.36 -3.71 23.96
N ALA A 53 -15.90 -3.85 25.18
CA ALA A 53 -16.09 -5.16 25.81
C ALA A 53 -17.09 -6.06 25.09
N ARG A 54 -18.02 -5.48 24.35
CA ARG A 54 -19.06 -6.14 23.54
C ARG A 54 -19.18 -5.40 22.21
N PRO A 55 -19.74 -6.03 21.16
CA PRO A 55 -20.00 -5.36 19.89
C PRO A 55 -21.21 -4.41 20.02
N ASP A 56 -21.04 -3.37 20.83
CA ASP A 56 -22.01 -2.33 21.12
C ASP A 56 -21.24 -1.04 21.41
N ILE A 57 -21.61 0.04 20.72
CA ILE A 57 -20.96 1.35 20.88
C ILE A 57 -21.10 1.89 22.31
N ASP A 58 -22.18 1.55 23.00
CA ASP A 58 -22.48 1.97 24.38
C ASP A 58 -21.81 1.05 25.42
N SER A 59 -21.12 -0.01 24.98
CA SER A 59 -20.39 -0.90 25.88
C SER A 59 -19.18 -0.21 26.50
N GLN A 60 -18.76 -0.71 27.66
CA GLN A 60 -17.53 -0.29 28.32
C GLN A 60 -16.34 -0.40 27.36
N THR A 61 -15.52 0.65 27.33
CA THR A 61 -14.23 0.66 26.63
C THR A 61 -13.21 -0.13 27.47
N THR A 62 -12.64 -1.19 26.90
CA THR A 62 -11.61 -2.05 27.53
C THR A 62 -10.20 -1.58 27.21
N GLY A 63 -10.04 -0.79 26.15
CA GLY A 63 -8.75 -0.27 25.73
C GLY A 63 -8.87 0.74 24.59
N VAL A 64 -7.73 1.28 24.16
CA VAL A 64 -7.64 2.22 23.06
C VAL A 64 -6.55 1.76 22.12
N LEU A 65 -6.83 1.78 20.82
CA LEU A 65 -5.87 1.55 19.76
C LEU A 65 -5.70 2.83 18.93
N TYR A 66 -4.51 3.03 18.40
CA TYR A 66 -4.17 4.17 17.56
C TYR A 66 -4.00 3.73 16.11
N GLU A 67 -3.95 4.69 15.20
CA GLU A 67 -3.67 4.46 13.79
C GLU A 67 -2.43 3.55 13.61
N ASP A 68 -2.50 2.68 12.60
CA ASP A 68 -1.48 1.69 12.27
C ASP A 68 -1.26 0.57 13.29
N ALA A 69 -1.95 0.56 14.44
CA ALA A 69 -1.97 -0.61 15.30
C ALA A 69 -2.49 -1.83 14.53
N VAL A 70 -1.79 -2.95 14.65
CA VAL A 70 -2.16 -4.22 14.00
C VAL A 70 -2.61 -5.19 15.07
N VAL A 71 -3.81 -5.74 14.90
CA VAL A 71 -4.44 -6.68 15.83
C VAL A 71 -4.81 -7.99 15.15
N ALA A 72 -4.90 -9.05 15.93
CA ALA A 72 -5.49 -10.30 15.46
C ALA A 72 -6.99 -10.09 15.16
N TRP A 73 -7.42 -10.55 13.99
CA TRP A 73 -8.81 -10.55 13.57
C TRP A 73 -9.37 -11.96 13.76
N LEU A 74 -10.20 -12.19 14.77
CA LEU A 74 -10.79 -13.52 14.99
C LEU A 74 -11.95 -13.77 14.03
N ARG A 75 -12.95 -12.88 14.05
CA ARG A 75 -14.12 -12.96 13.16
C ARG A 75 -14.85 -11.62 13.09
N GLU A 76 -15.80 -11.55 12.17
CA GLU A 76 -16.77 -10.45 12.10
C GLU A 76 -18.05 -10.85 12.82
N VAL A 77 -18.62 -9.94 13.61
CA VAL A 77 -19.88 -10.11 14.33
C VAL A 77 -20.80 -8.92 14.07
N VAL A 78 -22.10 -9.10 14.32
CA VAL A 78 -23.09 -8.03 14.22
C VAL A 78 -23.32 -7.42 15.60
N GLY A 79 -23.36 -6.10 15.66
CA GLY A 79 -23.41 -5.36 16.91
C GLY A 79 -23.99 -3.97 16.76
N LYS A 80 -24.51 -3.41 17.86
CA LYS A 80 -25.23 -2.14 17.88
C LYS A 80 -24.27 -0.97 17.70
N ASN A 81 -24.51 -0.14 16.68
CA ASN A 81 -23.91 1.18 16.53
C ASN A 81 -24.97 2.18 16.06
N VAL A 82 -25.50 2.97 16.99
CA VAL A 82 -26.63 3.87 16.72
C VAL A 82 -26.25 4.90 15.66
N PHE A 83 -27.19 5.22 14.76
CA PHE A 83 -27.02 6.19 13.66
C PHE A 83 -25.97 5.80 12.60
N ARG A 84 -25.63 4.52 12.51
CA ARG A 84 -24.74 3.99 11.48
C ARG A 84 -25.43 2.90 10.67
N ASN A 85 -25.16 2.84 9.37
CA ASN A 85 -25.68 1.75 8.53
C ASN A 85 -24.84 0.47 8.69
N ASN A 86 -23.54 0.63 8.95
CA ASN A 86 -22.66 -0.51 9.18
C ASN A 86 -22.74 -0.95 10.65
N GLN A 87 -23.36 -2.10 10.89
CA GLN A 87 -23.50 -2.74 12.21
C GLN A 87 -22.47 -3.85 12.43
N ARG A 88 -21.40 -3.91 11.61
CA ARG A 88 -20.38 -4.94 11.69
C ARG A 88 -19.26 -4.54 12.64
N TRP A 89 -18.78 -5.52 13.39
CA TRP A 89 -17.71 -5.39 14.36
C TRP A 89 -16.69 -6.51 14.14
N VAL A 90 -15.43 -6.21 14.44
CA VAL A 90 -14.33 -7.16 14.42
C VAL A 90 -14.06 -7.61 15.86
N GLU A 91 -14.14 -8.91 16.09
CA GLU A 91 -13.74 -9.52 17.36
C GLU A 91 -12.23 -9.75 17.37
N THR A 92 -11.58 -9.29 18.42
CA THR A 92 -10.16 -9.49 18.73
C THR A 92 -10.03 -10.20 20.08
N PRO A 93 -8.85 -10.71 20.46
CA PRO A 93 -8.65 -11.31 21.79
C PRO A 93 -9.00 -10.38 22.96
N ASP A 94 -8.90 -9.06 22.75
CA ASP A 94 -9.01 -8.05 23.80
C ASP A 94 -10.36 -7.30 23.80
N GLY A 95 -11.22 -7.54 22.80
CA GLY A 95 -12.54 -6.92 22.69
C GLY A 95 -13.05 -6.80 21.25
N TYR A 96 -13.88 -5.79 21.01
CA TYR A 96 -14.58 -5.58 19.75
C TYR A 96 -14.29 -4.19 19.18
N LEU A 97 -14.01 -4.14 17.90
CA LEU A 97 -13.75 -2.92 17.14
C LEU A 97 -14.82 -2.70 16.08
N TRP A 98 -15.26 -1.47 15.89
CA TRP A 98 -16.23 -1.19 14.82
C TRP A 98 -15.56 -1.32 13.44
N SER A 99 -16.12 -2.14 12.56
CA SER A 99 -15.41 -2.62 11.36
C SER A 99 -14.93 -1.54 10.39
N PRO A 100 -15.59 -0.38 10.22
CA PRO A 100 -15.08 0.69 9.35
C PRO A 100 -13.70 1.23 9.72
N TYR A 101 -13.25 1.04 10.96
CA TYR A 101 -11.94 1.50 11.41
C TYR A 101 -10.86 0.41 11.32
N VAL A 102 -11.17 -0.75 10.75
CA VAL A 102 -10.24 -1.88 10.66
C VAL A 102 -10.08 -2.28 9.19
N GLN A 103 -8.89 -2.07 8.64
CA GLN A 103 -8.50 -2.60 7.33
C GLN A 103 -8.06 -4.05 7.50
N PRO A 104 -8.67 -5.04 6.82
CA PRO A 104 -8.13 -6.39 6.76
C PRO A 104 -6.75 -6.38 6.10
N VAL A 105 -5.76 -6.97 6.76
CA VAL A 105 -4.37 -7.04 6.27
C VAL A 105 -3.79 -8.43 6.47
N GLN A 106 -2.67 -8.71 5.82
CA GLN A 106 -1.89 -9.92 6.03
C GLN A 106 -0.43 -9.54 6.28
N ASN A 107 0.32 -10.44 6.91
CA ASN A 107 1.77 -10.32 7.08
C ASN A 107 2.45 -11.46 6.32
N ARG A 108 2.77 -11.22 5.05
CA ARG A 108 3.42 -12.20 4.17
C ARG A 108 4.74 -11.66 3.62
N PRO A 109 5.84 -11.69 4.41
CA PRO A 109 7.16 -11.36 3.90
C PRO A 109 7.55 -12.26 2.71
N ASN A 110 8.30 -11.72 1.76
CA ASN A 110 8.70 -12.36 0.50
C ASN A 110 10.21 -12.47 0.40
N GLU A 111 10.66 -13.42 -0.40
CA GLU A 111 12.07 -13.52 -0.80
C GLU A 111 12.39 -12.43 -1.85
N PRO A 112 13.35 -11.53 -1.58
CA PRO A 112 13.73 -10.48 -2.52
C PRO A 112 14.32 -11.03 -3.83
N VAL A 113 13.83 -10.52 -4.96
CA VAL A 113 14.52 -10.69 -6.25
C VAL A 113 15.87 -9.97 -6.24
N GLN A 114 16.90 -10.64 -6.77
CA GLN A 114 18.26 -10.11 -6.87
C GLN A 114 18.48 -9.33 -8.19
N THR A 115 17.69 -9.60 -9.22
CA THR A 115 17.80 -8.97 -10.53
C THR A 115 16.42 -8.60 -11.03
N LEU A 116 16.26 -7.36 -11.48
CA LEU A 116 15.00 -6.87 -12.01
C LEU A 116 14.80 -7.35 -13.45
N PRO A 117 13.57 -7.69 -13.84
CA PRO A 117 13.28 -8.06 -15.22
C PRO A 117 13.33 -6.83 -16.13
N GLU A 118 13.74 -7.05 -17.38
CA GLU A 118 13.60 -6.06 -18.45
C GLU A 118 12.17 -6.09 -18.99
N THR A 119 11.51 -4.93 -19.00
CA THR A 119 10.13 -4.79 -19.47
C THR A 119 10.02 -3.71 -20.55
N SER A 120 8.87 -3.60 -21.19
CA SER A 120 8.58 -2.49 -22.12
C SER A 120 8.61 -1.11 -21.45
N LEU A 121 8.58 -1.05 -20.11
CA LEU A 121 8.67 0.18 -19.32
C LEU A 121 10.11 0.48 -18.83
N GLY A 122 11.08 -0.35 -19.23
CA GLY A 122 12.45 -0.39 -18.74
C GLY A 122 12.68 -1.50 -17.70
N SER A 123 13.89 -1.54 -17.15
CA SER A 123 14.24 -2.43 -16.03
C SER A 123 13.36 -2.14 -14.82
N GLY A 124 12.65 -3.14 -14.32
CA GLY A 124 11.79 -3.01 -13.15
C GLY A 124 10.58 -3.92 -13.16
N MET A 125 9.81 -3.86 -12.07
CA MET A 125 8.62 -4.70 -11.88
C MET A 125 7.55 -3.99 -11.07
N TRP A 126 6.29 -4.37 -11.29
CA TRP A 126 5.20 -4.01 -10.40
C TRP A 126 5.22 -4.92 -9.18
N VAL A 127 5.03 -4.34 -8.01
CA VAL A 127 4.91 -5.06 -6.75
C VAL A 127 3.71 -4.57 -5.97
N GLU A 128 3.15 -5.42 -5.13
CA GLU A 128 2.17 -5.04 -4.12
C GLU A 128 2.79 -5.14 -2.71
N VAL A 129 2.34 -4.27 -1.80
CA VAL A 129 2.69 -4.40 -0.38
C VAL A 129 1.89 -5.55 0.23
N SER A 130 2.59 -6.53 0.77
CA SER A 130 2.04 -7.82 1.26
C SER A 130 2.09 -7.97 2.79
N VAL A 131 2.57 -6.93 3.47
CA VAL A 131 2.59 -6.77 4.92
C VAL A 131 1.67 -5.61 5.33
N PRO A 132 1.25 -5.46 6.60
CA PRO A 132 0.32 -4.41 7.00
C PRO A 132 0.74 -2.99 6.58
N TYR A 133 2.02 -2.69 6.76
CA TYR A 133 2.67 -1.49 6.24
C TYR A 133 4.19 -1.69 6.18
N VAL A 134 4.87 -0.87 5.40
CA VAL A 134 6.33 -0.79 5.32
C VAL A 134 6.78 0.66 5.48
N ASP A 135 7.73 0.87 6.38
CA ASP A 135 8.38 2.17 6.55
C ASP A 135 9.38 2.41 5.42
N LEU A 136 9.40 3.65 4.92
CA LEU A 136 10.21 4.08 3.78
C LEU A 136 11.28 5.09 4.21
N ILE A 137 12.39 5.07 3.48
CA ILE A 137 13.47 6.05 3.60
C ILE A 137 13.42 6.96 2.37
N LEU A 138 13.36 8.26 2.59
CA LEU A 138 13.45 9.26 1.53
C LEU A 138 14.91 9.47 1.15
N ASP A 139 15.25 9.20 -0.12
CA ASP A 139 16.62 9.29 -0.64
C ASP A 139 16.95 10.69 -1.15
N ASN A 140 15.94 11.43 -1.61
CA ASN A 140 16.12 12.73 -2.28
C ASN A 140 15.35 13.87 -1.59
N PRO A 141 15.65 14.16 -0.31
CA PRO A 141 14.99 15.25 0.42
C PRO A 141 15.20 16.61 -0.28
N PRO A 142 14.25 17.55 -0.16
CA PRO A 142 13.00 17.47 0.61
C PRO A 142 11.91 16.62 -0.08
N ALA A 143 10.90 16.18 0.69
CA ALA A 143 9.72 15.51 0.14
C ALA A 143 8.90 16.46 -0.75
N ARG A 144 8.39 15.95 -1.87
CA ARG A 144 7.66 16.72 -2.88
C ARG A 144 6.17 16.42 -2.88
N SER A 145 5.77 15.19 -2.57
CA SER A 145 4.37 14.83 -2.44
C SER A 145 3.76 15.46 -1.18
N PRO A 146 2.55 16.06 -1.27
CA PRO A 146 1.90 16.69 -0.13
C PRO A 146 1.74 15.75 1.07
N GLY A 147 1.35 14.50 0.83
CA GLY A 147 1.16 13.51 1.89
C GLY A 147 2.45 13.17 2.65
N PHE A 148 3.61 13.14 1.98
CA PHE A 148 4.88 12.93 2.68
C PHE A 148 5.40 14.18 3.37
N GLN A 149 5.12 15.37 2.83
CA GLN A 149 5.40 16.63 3.53
C GLN A 149 4.68 16.68 4.88
N ASP A 150 3.36 16.46 4.88
CA ASP A 150 2.53 16.45 6.09
C ASP A 150 3.07 15.46 7.14
N ARG A 151 3.44 14.24 6.70
CA ARG A 151 3.97 13.22 7.62
C ARG A 151 5.31 13.62 8.22
N LEU A 152 6.23 14.18 7.42
CA LEU A 152 7.53 14.63 7.93
C LEU A 152 7.37 15.80 8.90
N GLU A 153 6.46 16.75 8.63
CA GLU A 153 6.14 17.85 9.55
C GLU A 153 5.61 17.35 10.89
N MET A 154 4.80 16.29 10.88
CA MET A 154 4.29 15.63 12.09
C MET A 154 5.30 14.65 12.72
N SER A 155 6.54 14.57 12.22
CA SER A 155 7.55 13.60 12.67
C SER A 155 7.08 12.15 12.59
N LEU A 156 6.23 11.83 11.61
CA LEU A 156 5.73 10.49 11.33
C LEU A 156 6.56 9.82 10.24
N PRO A 157 6.74 8.49 10.30
CA PRO A 157 7.46 7.75 9.26
C PRO A 157 6.68 7.77 7.95
N LEU A 158 7.39 7.81 6.84
CA LEU A 158 6.84 7.59 5.51
C LEU A 158 6.46 6.12 5.37
N ARG A 159 5.27 5.82 4.85
CA ARG A 159 4.75 4.45 4.78
C ARG A 159 4.07 4.15 3.47
N LEU A 160 4.19 2.90 3.05
CA LEU A 160 3.22 2.26 2.17
C LEU A 160 2.42 1.23 2.95
N TYR A 161 1.18 1.03 2.55
CA TYR A 161 0.21 0.19 3.23
C TYR A 161 -0.13 -1.04 2.40
N TYR A 162 -0.59 -2.08 3.10
CA TYR A 162 -1.06 -3.33 2.52
C TYR A 162 -1.93 -3.11 1.26
N THR A 163 -1.68 -3.89 0.21
CA THR A 163 -2.30 -3.86 -1.14
C THR A 163 -2.00 -2.64 -2.00
N GLN A 164 -1.20 -1.68 -1.55
CA GLN A 164 -0.72 -0.63 -2.45
C GLN A 164 0.23 -1.23 -3.49
N VAL A 165 0.03 -0.82 -4.74
CA VAL A 165 0.82 -1.28 -5.90
C VAL A 165 1.75 -0.17 -6.36
N VAL A 166 3.04 -0.49 -6.46
CA VAL A 166 4.11 0.46 -6.80
C VAL A 166 5.09 -0.15 -7.79
N TRP A 167 5.87 0.70 -8.46
CA TRP A 167 6.90 0.27 -9.40
C TRP A 167 8.26 0.23 -8.72
N ILE A 168 8.99 -0.87 -8.87
CA ILE A 168 10.37 -1.00 -8.41
C ILE A 168 11.29 -0.94 -9.62
N ASP A 169 12.29 -0.06 -9.57
CA ASP A 169 13.25 0.13 -10.65
C ASP A 169 14.72 -0.08 -10.22
N GLN A 170 14.99 -0.23 -8.92
CA GLN A 170 16.32 -0.59 -8.42
C GLN A 170 16.26 -1.50 -7.19
N VAL A 171 17.30 -2.33 -7.05
CA VAL A 171 17.56 -3.17 -5.88
C VAL A 171 18.94 -2.83 -5.34
N LYS A 172 19.05 -2.77 -4.01
CA LYS A 172 20.31 -2.57 -3.29
C LYS A 172 20.38 -3.53 -2.11
N VAL A 173 21.57 -4.04 -1.82
CA VAL A 173 21.85 -4.77 -0.59
C VAL A 173 22.75 -3.87 0.27
N ASP A 174 22.45 -3.78 1.57
CA ASP A 174 23.29 -3.03 2.50
C ASP A 174 24.36 -3.91 3.18
N GLU A 175 25.12 -3.32 4.11
CA GLU A 175 26.22 -3.98 4.83
C GLU A 175 25.75 -5.11 5.77
N GLN A 176 24.44 -5.22 6.05
CA GLN A 176 23.83 -6.25 6.90
C GLN A 176 23.15 -7.35 6.07
N ASP A 177 23.50 -7.48 4.79
CA ASP A 177 22.89 -8.39 3.80
C ASP A 177 21.37 -8.18 3.66
N GLN A 178 20.90 -6.97 3.97
CA GLN A 178 19.50 -6.60 3.92
C GLN A 178 19.16 -6.02 2.53
N SER A 179 18.15 -6.59 1.87
CA SER A 179 17.71 -6.13 0.55
C SER A 179 16.70 -4.99 0.63
N TRP A 180 16.89 -4.00 -0.23
CA TRP A 180 16.08 -2.78 -0.33
C TRP A 180 15.64 -2.56 -1.77
N TYR A 181 14.39 -2.15 -1.92
CA TYR A 181 13.82 -1.76 -3.21
C TYR A 181 13.63 -0.26 -3.28
N ARG A 182 14.05 0.31 -4.40
CA ARG A 182 13.72 1.69 -4.71
C ARG A 182 12.30 1.73 -5.23
N VAL A 183 11.44 2.35 -4.44
CA VAL A 183 10.01 2.44 -4.70
C VAL A 183 9.72 3.72 -5.47
N ASN A 184 8.97 3.57 -6.54
CA ASN A 184 8.64 4.65 -7.45
C ASN A 184 7.16 4.60 -7.86
N GLU A 185 6.59 5.77 -8.08
CA GLU A 185 5.27 5.93 -8.67
C GLU A 185 5.43 6.14 -10.16
N LYS A 186 5.30 5.08 -10.96
CA LYS A 186 5.58 5.16 -12.41
C LYS A 186 4.76 6.25 -13.12
N TYR A 187 3.54 6.48 -12.65
CA TYR A 187 2.65 7.52 -13.14
C TYR A 187 2.18 8.37 -11.96
N GLY A 188 2.12 9.69 -12.16
CA GLY A 188 1.64 10.62 -11.13
C GLY A 188 2.67 11.01 -10.07
N THR A 189 3.94 10.63 -10.25
CA THR A 189 5.00 10.96 -9.27
C THR A 189 5.21 12.46 -9.10
N TYR A 190 5.39 12.88 -7.85
CA TYR A 190 5.88 14.20 -7.49
C TYR A 190 7.41 14.31 -7.58
N GLY A 191 8.11 13.22 -7.89
CA GLY A 191 9.56 13.12 -7.99
C GLY A 191 10.26 12.59 -6.73
N ASP A 192 9.51 12.07 -5.77
CA ASP A 192 10.07 11.44 -4.56
C ASP A 192 10.72 10.10 -4.89
N ILE A 193 11.91 9.87 -4.31
CA ILE A 193 12.65 8.62 -4.42
C ILE A 193 12.70 7.99 -3.03
N LEU A 194 12.09 6.83 -2.92
CA LEU A 194 11.89 6.13 -1.66
C LEU A 194 12.58 4.78 -1.70
N TRP A 195 12.99 4.29 -0.54
CA TRP A 195 13.48 2.93 -0.38
C TRP A 195 12.71 2.22 0.73
N GLY A 196 12.26 1.00 0.43
CA GLY A 196 11.60 0.13 1.40
C GLY A 196 12.30 -1.22 1.50
N ARG A 197 12.11 -1.91 2.61
CA ARG A 197 12.60 -3.29 2.84
C ARG A 197 12.00 -4.22 1.79
N ALA A 198 12.83 -4.89 1.01
CA ALA A 198 12.39 -5.67 -0.15
C ALA A 198 11.40 -6.79 0.23
N GLU A 199 11.58 -7.39 1.41
CA GLU A 199 10.73 -8.46 1.95
C GLU A 199 9.24 -8.08 2.06
N ALA A 200 8.93 -6.79 2.19
CA ALA A 200 7.55 -6.31 2.30
C ALA A 200 6.76 -6.39 0.97
N PHE A 201 7.46 -6.53 -0.15
CA PHE A 201 6.89 -6.37 -1.49
C PHE A 201 6.79 -7.72 -2.20
N ARG A 202 5.58 -8.05 -2.66
CA ARG A 202 5.32 -9.21 -3.51
C ARG A 202 5.34 -8.78 -4.97
N PRO A 203 6.22 -9.34 -5.82
CA PRO A 203 6.16 -9.12 -7.25
C PRO A 203 4.83 -9.58 -7.85
N LEU A 204 4.27 -8.76 -8.74
CA LEU A 204 3.13 -9.13 -9.57
C LEU A 204 3.61 -9.89 -10.79
N SER A 205 3.06 -11.08 -11.00
CA SER A 205 3.38 -11.91 -12.16
C SER A 205 2.72 -11.38 -13.44
N LEU A 206 3.28 -11.75 -14.59
CA LEU A 206 2.65 -11.44 -15.89
C LEU A 206 1.28 -12.10 -16.05
N GLU A 207 1.10 -13.28 -15.45
CA GLU A 207 -0.17 -14.00 -15.47
C GLU A 207 -1.26 -13.21 -14.74
N GLU A 208 -0.96 -12.65 -13.55
CA GLU A 208 -1.90 -11.80 -12.80
C GLU A 208 -2.30 -10.52 -13.54
N LEU A 209 -1.42 -10.00 -14.41
CA LEU A 209 -1.67 -8.81 -15.21
C LEU A 209 -2.32 -9.13 -16.58
N SER A 210 -2.40 -10.41 -16.94
CA SER A 210 -2.91 -10.82 -18.25
C SER A 210 -4.44 -10.75 -18.31
N PRO A 211 -5.02 -10.42 -19.47
CA PRO A 211 -6.47 -10.48 -19.66
C PRO A 211 -6.99 -11.91 -19.41
N ILE A 212 -8.12 -12.04 -18.70
CA ILE A 212 -8.70 -13.33 -18.31
C ILE A 212 -9.23 -14.13 -19.53
N SER A 213 -9.79 -13.46 -20.53
CA SER A 213 -10.33 -14.10 -21.75
C SER A 213 -10.19 -13.16 -22.95
N PRO A 214 -8.97 -12.92 -23.47
CA PRO A 214 -8.71 -11.93 -24.52
C PRO A 214 -9.45 -12.19 -25.84
N GLU A 215 -9.81 -13.44 -26.12
CA GLU A 215 -10.48 -13.90 -27.34
C GLU A 215 -11.98 -13.62 -27.38
N VAL A 216 -12.60 -13.30 -26.25
CA VAL A 216 -14.05 -13.09 -26.16
C VAL A 216 -14.42 -11.65 -26.51
N GLU A 217 -15.28 -11.50 -27.51
CA GLU A 217 -15.83 -10.22 -27.96
C GLU A 217 -17.07 -9.79 -27.14
N ASP A 218 -17.63 -8.61 -27.46
CA ASP A 218 -18.87 -8.07 -26.87
C ASP A 218 -18.89 -8.01 -25.33
N LYS A 219 -17.74 -7.72 -24.73
CA LYS A 219 -17.62 -7.52 -23.29
C LYS A 219 -18.21 -6.18 -22.86
N ARG A 220 -18.97 -6.17 -21.78
CA ARG A 220 -19.50 -4.94 -21.18
C ARG A 220 -19.50 -4.99 -19.66
N VAL A 221 -19.36 -3.82 -19.06
CA VAL A 221 -19.58 -3.60 -17.63
C VAL A 221 -20.88 -2.84 -17.49
N VAL A 222 -21.80 -3.37 -16.71
CA VAL A 222 -23.09 -2.73 -16.40
C VAL A 222 -23.05 -2.30 -14.94
N VAL A 223 -23.22 -1.00 -14.72
CA VAL A 223 -23.25 -0.41 -13.39
C VAL A 223 -24.66 0.04 -13.08
N ASN A 224 -25.23 -0.46 -11.99
CA ASN A 224 -26.51 -0.01 -11.48
C ASN A 224 -26.29 0.94 -10.28
N LEU A 225 -26.43 2.24 -10.53
CA LEU A 225 -26.23 3.27 -9.51
C LEU A 225 -27.33 3.29 -8.43
N THR A 226 -28.52 2.75 -8.70
CA THR A 226 -29.59 2.68 -7.70
C THR A 226 -29.32 1.56 -6.71
N LEU A 227 -28.92 0.39 -7.22
CA LEU A 227 -28.63 -0.79 -6.40
C LEU A 227 -27.18 -0.83 -5.90
N GLN A 228 -26.32 0.08 -6.38
CA GLN A 228 -24.88 0.11 -6.07
C GLN A 228 -24.21 -1.23 -6.38
N THR A 229 -24.43 -1.72 -7.60
CA THR A 229 -23.89 -2.99 -8.11
C THR A 229 -23.21 -2.82 -9.45
N LEU A 230 -22.28 -3.73 -9.74
CA LEU A 230 -21.54 -3.83 -10.99
C LEU A 230 -21.57 -5.29 -11.46
N SER A 231 -21.94 -5.49 -12.71
CA SER A 231 -21.93 -6.78 -13.39
C SER A 231 -21.03 -6.70 -14.63
N CYS A 232 -20.16 -7.68 -14.83
CA CYS A 232 -19.38 -7.83 -16.07
C CYS A 232 -19.96 -8.97 -16.91
N TYR A 233 -20.11 -8.73 -18.20
CA TYR A 233 -20.63 -9.69 -19.16
C TYR A 233 -19.62 -10.01 -20.25
N GLU A 234 -19.68 -11.27 -20.69
CA GLU A 234 -19.09 -11.79 -21.91
C GLU A 234 -20.23 -12.25 -22.82
N GLY A 235 -20.54 -11.49 -23.86
CA GLY A 235 -21.77 -11.68 -24.64
C GLY A 235 -23.01 -11.58 -23.75
N GLN A 236 -23.78 -12.67 -23.61
CA GLN A 236 -24.97 -12.72 -22.75
C GLN A 236 -24.70 -13.28 -21.35
N ARG A 237 -23.51 -13.82 -21.09
CA ARG A 237 -23.16 -14.50 -19.84
C ARG A 237 -22.60 -13.49 -18.83
N GLU A 238 -23.15 -13.47 -17.62
CA GLU A 238 -22.55 -12.75 -16.49
C GLU A 238 -21.35 -13.55 -15.98
N VAL A 239 -20.18 -12.91 -15.91
CA VAL A 239 -18.92 -13.55 -15.49
C VAL A 239 -18.40 -13.00 -14.17
N PHE A 240 -18.89 -11.84 -13.75
CA PHE A 240 -18.51 -11.22 -12.49
C PHE A 240 -19.64 -10.33 -11.98
N PHE A 241 -19.86 -10.35 -10.67
CA PHE A 241 -20.83 -9.51 -9.97
C PHE A 241 -20.23 -9.02 -8.66
N THR A 242 -20.41 -7.74 -8.35
CA THR A 242 -20.03 -7.18 -7.05
C THR A 242 -20.89 -5.98 -6.66
N ARG A 243 -20.84 -5.61 -5.37
CA ARG A 243 -21.32 -4.32 -4.89
C ARG A 243 -20.24 -3.27 -5.07
N ILE A 244 -20.67 -2.03 -5.29
CA ILE A 244 -19.78 -0.88 -5.44
C ILE A 244 -20.25 0.27 -4.55
N SER A 245 -19.47 1.35 -4.51
CA SER A 245 -19.91 2.66 -4.02
C SER A 245 -19.54 3.68 -5.09
N SER A 246 -20.54 4.29 -5.73
CA SER A 246 -20.36 5.33 -6.74
C SER A 246 -20.26 6.72 -6.11
N GLY A 247 -20.08 7.73 -6.94
CA GLY A 247 -20.13 9.12 -6.51
C GLY A 247 -21.49 9.50 -5.90
N ALA A 248 -21.48 10.36 -4.89
CA ALA A 248 -22.67 10.76 -4.15
C ALA A 248 -23.53 11.73 -4.97
N LYS A 249 -24.80 11.38 -5.21
CA LYS A 249 -25.73 12.25 -5.94
C LYS A 249 -26.37 13.33 -5.07
N TRP A 250 -26.48 13.09 -3.77
CA TRP A 250 -27.23 13.94 -2.85
C TRP A 250 -26.32 14.48 -1.76
N ASP A 251 -26.47 15.77 -1.43
CA ASP A 251 -25.83 16.36 -0.27
C ASP A 251 -26.58 16.02 1.04
N ALA A 252 -26.04 16.47 2.17
CA ALA A 252 -26.63 16.24 3.49
C ALA A 252 -28.01 16.92 3.68
N SER A 253 -28.35 17.90 2.85
CA SER A 253 -29.64 18.61 2.86
C SER A 253 -30.66 17.98 1.90
N GLY A 254 -30.25 16.97 1.13
CA GLY A 254 -31.08 16.29 0.13
C GLY A 254 -31.12 16.97 -1.24
N ASN A 255 -30.22 17.92 -1.53
CA ASN A 255 -30.12 18.53 -2.86
C ASN A 255 -29.28 17.66 -3.81
N SER A 256 -29.62 17.63 -5.09
CA SER A 256 -28.83 16.93 -6.11
C SER A 256 -27.54 17.70 -6.39
N VAL A 257 -26.40 17.01 -6.41
CA VAL A 257 -25.08 17.57 -6.74
C VAL A 257 -24.44 16.78 -7.88
N ASP A 258 -24.58 17.30 -9.09
CA ASP A 258 -24.15 16.59 -10.30
C ASP A 258 -22.63 16.46 -10.42
N VAL A 259 -21.86 17.39 -9.83
CA VAL A 259 -20.38 17.39 -9.89
C VAL A 259 -19.78 16.16 -9.21
N TRP A 260 -20.47 15.59 -8.23
CA TRP A 260 -20.03 14.38 -7.53
C TRP A 260 -20.68 13.12 -8.10
N ALA A 261 -21.74 13.28 -8.89
CA ALA A 261 -22.53 12.17 -9.37
C ALA A 261 -21.77 11.40 -10.46
N THR A 262 -21.80 10.07 -10.37
CA THR A 262 -21.34 9.23 -11.46
C THR A 262 -22.27 9.41 -12.67
N PRO A 263 -21.76 9.78 -13.85
CA PRO A 263 -22.60 10.11 -14.99
C PRO A 263 -23.30 8.87 -15.55
N LEU A 264 -24.52 9.06 -16.04
CA LEU A 264 -25.28 8.04 -16.74
C LEU A 264 -24.92 8.02 -18.22
N GLY A 265 -24.75 6.84 -18.81
CA GLY A 265 -24.50 6.71 -20.23
C GLY A 265 -23.74 5.44 -20.60
N LYS A 266 -23.29 5.41 -21.86
CA LYS A 266 -22.38 4.39 -22.38
C LYS A 266 -21.02 5.03 -22.57
N PHE A 267 -19.99 4.45 -21.95
CA PHE A 267 -18.64 4.98 -21.99
C PHE A 267 -17.68 3.91 -22.47
N PRO A 268 -16.82 4.20 -23.46
CA PRO A 268 -15.73 3.29 -23.82
C PRO A 268 -14.64 3.36 -22.75
N ILE A 269 -14.00 2.22 -22.47
CA ILE A 269 -12.78 2.19 -21.68
C ILE A 269 -11.63 2.58 -22.61
N TRP A 270 -11.00 3.72 -22.36
CA TRP A 270 -9.92 4.24 -23.22
C TRP A 270 -8.52 4.02 -22.65
N ARG A 271 -8.38 3.89 -21.33
CA ARG A 271 -7.10 3.68 -20.64
C ARG A 271 -7.29 2.89 -19.36
N LYS A 272 -6.33 1.99 -19.09
CA LYS A 272 -6.15 1.30 -17.81
C LYS A 272 -4.71 1.49 -17.36
N LEU A 273 -4.50 1.64 -16.06
CA LEU A 273 -3.19 1.75 -15.45
C LEU A 273 -3.12 0.76 -14.30
N VAL A 274 -1.94 0.18 -14.07
CA VAL A 274 -1.72 -0.73 -12.94
C VAL A 274 -1.79 0.03 -11.63
N SER A 275 -1.16 1.20 -11.57
CA SER A 275 -1.21 2.11 -10.42
C SER A 275 -1.02 3.56 -10.90
N LEU A 276 -1.67 4.49 -10.22
CA LEU A 276 -1.56 5.94 -10.44
C LEU A 276 -1.76 6.63 -9.10
N HIS A 277 -0.80 7.46 -8.69
CA HIS A 277 -1.02 8.39 -7.58
C HIS A 277 -1.90 9.56 -8.08
N MET A 278 -3.01 9.81 -7.39
CA MET A 278 -3.99 10.87 -7.71
C MET A 278 -3.98 11.97 -6.65
#